data_AF-A0A6B2R0D0-F1
#
_entry.id   AF-A0A6B2R0D0-F1
#
_cell.length_a   1.000
_cell.length_b   1.000
_cell.length_c   1.000
_cell.angle_alpha   90.00
_cell.angle_beta   90.00
_cell.angle_gamma   90.00
#
_symmetry.space_group_name_H-M   'P 1'
#
loop_
_entity.id
_entity.type
_entity.pdbx_description
1 polymer ?
#
loop_
_entity_poly.entity_id
_entity_poly.type
_entity_poly.pdbx_seq_one_letter_code
_entity_poly.pdbx_strand_id
1 'polypeptide(L)'
;MISALLKILKQKKQETKLKNNYWQFISELLKEHPNCVSQEKAKEYEKKWLITKQSVGGPLQDGYPWVPFNAMEYMETLLNKESKVFEFGIGGSTVFFSKRVGELISVEHDSEWFLRTKNVMSDVKDLKWTGYLKQPRVTEIPITGDGADPSLYTTTDESMSGQSFKDYVTTIDQYEDKYFDLILIDGRSRPSCFMHALPKIKDGGYIVLDNAEREAYRIVEEVSKSSGFKIEEYWGPGPYNDHGWRTIFIKK
;
A
#
# COMPACT_ATOMS: atom_id res chain seq x y z
N MET A 1 -24.19 34.85 -14.40
CA MET A 1 -23.95 35.03 -12.95
C MET A 1 -24.68 33.99 -12.08
N ILE A 2 -25.99 33.77 -12.25
CA ILE A 2 -26.78 32.82 -11.42
C ILE A 2 -26.25 31.37 -11.47
N SER A 3 -25.88 30.87 -12.66
CA SER A 3 -25.33 29.50 -12.84
C SER A 3 -24.01 29.26 -12.10
N ALA A 4 -23.11 30.25 -12.08
CA ALA A 4 -21.84 30.15 -11.37
C ALA A 4 -22.03 30.13 -9.85
N LEU A 5 -22.93 30.97 -9.32
CA LEU A 5 -23.26 31.00 -7.90
C LEU A 5 -23.89 29.67 -7.43
N LEU A 6 -24.80 29.09 -8.23
CA LEU A 6 -25.40 27.78 -7.95
C LEU A 6 -24.36 26.66 -7.96
N LYS A 7 -23.38 26.70 -8.86
CA LYS A 7 -22.27 25.73 -8.90
C LYS A 7 -21.41 25.81 -7.64
N ILE A 8 -21.05 27.03 -7.21
CA ILE A 8 -20.29 27.28 -5.98
C ILE A 8 -21.05 26.77 -4.74
N LEU A 9 -22.36 27.06 -4.65
CA LEU A 9 -23.19 26.59 -3.53
C LEU A 9 -23.30 25.06 -3.47
N LYS A 10 -23.48 24.40 -4.63
CA LYS A 10 -23.47 22.93 -4.71
C LYS A 10 -22.12 22.35 -4.27
N GLN A 11 -21.01 22.94 -4.70
CA GLN A 11 -19.67 22.49 -4.33
C GLN A 11 -19.42 22.65 -2.83
N LYS A 12 -19.78 23.79 -2.23
CA LYS A 12 -19.69 24.00 -0.78
C LYS A 12 -20.52 22.98 0.00
N LYS A 13 -21.76 22.71 -0.43
CA LYS A 13 -22.63 21.71 0.21
C LYS A 13 -22.02 20.31 0.15
N GLN A 14 -21.43 19.94 -0.99
CA GLN A 14 -20.76 18.66 -1.16
C GLN A 14 -19.52 18.55 -0.26
N GLU A 15 -18.71 19.60 -0.19
CA GLU A 15 -17.53 19.64 0.69
C GLU A 15 -17.91 19.51 2.17
N THR A 16 -18.93 20.24 2.63
CA THR A 16 -19.43 20.11 4.01
C THR A 16 -19.87 18.67 4.31
N LYS A 17 -20.56 18.02 3.36
CA LYS A 17 -20.96 16.61 3.52
C LYS A 17 -19.73 15.70 3.65
N LEU A 18 -18.72 15.88 2.81
CA LEU A 18 -17.48 15.10 2.87
C LEU A 18 -16.78 15.28 4.22
N LYS A 19 -16.64 16.52 4.71
CA LYS A 19 -16.00 16.79 6.01
C LYS A 19 -16.77 16.15 7.17
N ASN A 20 -18.11 16.19 7.14
CA ASN A 20 -18.91 15.52 8.15
C ASN A 20 -18.69 14.00 8.15
N ASN A 21 -18.65 13.38 6.97
CA ASN A 21 -18.33 11.96 6.84
C ASN A 21 -16.93 11.65 7.37
N TYR A 22 -15.94 12.51 7.07
CA TYR A 22 -14.59 12.37 7.57
C TYR A 22 -14.53 12.34 9.09
N TRP A 23 -15.13 13.33 9.76
CA TRP A 23 -15.13 13.38 11.22
C TRP A 23 -15.96 12.26 11.86
N GLN A 24 -16.98 11.75 11.18
CA GLN A 24 -17.72 10.58 11.66
C GLN A 24 -16.81 9.35 11.74
N PHE A 25 -16.14 8.97 10.65
CA PHE A 25 -15.29 7.77 10.68
C PHE A 25 -14.04 7.98 11.53
N ILE A 26 -13.51 9.20 11.65
CA ILE A 26 -12.42 9.51 12.60
C ILE A 26 -12.89 9.31 14.05
N SER A 27 -14.12 9.69 14.38
CA SER A 27 -14.65 9.46 15.72
C SER A 27 -14.81 7.97 16.02
N GLU A 28 -15.17 7.15 15.04
CA GLU A 28 -15.28 5.70 15.17
C GLU A 28 -13.88 5.08 15.34
N LEU A 29 -12.93 5.46 14.48
CA LEU A 29 -11.53 5.03 14.56
C LEU A 29 -10.91 5.34 15.93
N LEU A 30 -11.14 6.53 16.49
CA LEU A 30 -10.62 6.92 17.80
C LEU A 30 -11.32 6.23 18.99
N LYS A 31 -12.51 5.66 18.81
CA LYS A 31 -13.13 4.81 19.85
C LYS A 31 -12.42 3.47 19.95
N GLU A 32 -12.05 2.89 18.80
CA GLU A 32 -11.38 1.59 18.71
C GLU A 32 -9.86 1.71 18.96
N HIS A 33 -9.26 2.81 18.51
CA HIS A 33 -7.82 3.07 18.60
C HIS A 33 -7.52 4.48 19.17
N PRO A 34 -7.66 4.68 20.50
CA PRO A 34 -7.69 6.01 21.14
C PRO A 34 -6.45 6.89 20.98
N ASN A 35 -5.34 6.37 20.45
CA ASN A 35 -4.06 7.08 20.32
C ASN A 35 -3.49 7.04 18.89
N CYS A 36 -4.25 6.56 17.90
CA CYS A 36 -3.71 6.36 16.56
C CYS A 36 -3.44 7.68 15.81
N VAL A 37 -4.23 8.73 16.10
CA VAL A 37 -4.14 10.06 15.47
C VAL A 37 -4.53 11.13 16.50
N SER A 38 -3.72 12.19 16.64
CA SER A 38 -4.10 13.35 17.46
C SER A 38 -5.18 14.20 16.79
N GLN A 39 -5.95 15.00 17.53
CA GLN A 39 -6.94 15.90 16.92
C GLN A 39 -6.32 16.88 15.91
N GLU A 40 -5.10 17.35 16.18
CA GLU A 40 -4.36 18.25 15.30
C GLU A 40 -4.01 17.55 13.98
N LYS A 41 -3.47 16.33 14.07
CA LYS A 41 -3.18 15.51 12.88
C LYS A 41 -4.45 15.12 12.13
N ALA A 42 -5.54 14.82 12.81
CA ALA A 42 -6.82 14.54 12.17
C ALA A 42 -7.32 15.74 11.33
N LYS A 43 -7.13 16.97 11.80
CA LYS A 43 -7.44 18.20 11.02
C LYS A 43 -6.50 18.40 9.83
N GLU A 44 -5.23 18.06 9.98
CA GLU A 44 -4.26 18.10 8.87
C GLU A 44 -4.66 17.08 7.78
N TYR A 45 -4.95 15.85 8.21
CA TYR A 45 -5.34 14.75 7.34
C TYR A 45 -6.69 14.97 6.67
N GLU A 46 -7.64 15.70 7.28
CA GLU A 46 -8.89 16.10 6.62
C GLU A 46 -8.59 16.85 5.31
N LYS A 47 -7.61 17.77 5.33
CA LYS A 47 -7.25 18.56 4.15
C LYS A 47 -6.64 17.67 3.06
N LYS A 48 -5.71 16.78 3.43
CA LYS A 48 -5.08 15.82 2.50
C LYS A 48 -6.15 14.88 1.91
N TRP A 49 -6.98 14.31 2.77
CA TRP A 49 -8.09 13.43 2.40
C TRP A 49 -9.06 14.12 1.44
N LEU A 50 -9.49 15.35 1.73
CA LEU A 50 -10.44 16.09 0.91
C LEU A 50 -9.90 16.34 -0.51
N ILE A 51 -8.61 16.67 -0.63
CA ILE A 51 -7.93 16.80 -1.93
C ILE A 51 -8.03 15.47 -2.69
N THR A 52 -7.72 14.35 -2.05
CA THR A 52 -7.75 13.03 -2.70
C THR A 52 -9.18 12.60 -3.08
N LYS A 53 -10.20 12.90 -2.25
CA LYS A 53 -11.62 12.63 -2.56
C LYS A 53 -12.13 13.41 -3.77
N GLN A 54 -11.56 14.58 -4.01
CA GLN A 54 -11.92 15.45 -5.12
C GLN A 54 -11.03 15.25 -6.35
N SER A 55 -9.98 14.42 -6.25
CA SER A 55 -9.09 14.15 -7.37
C SER A 55 -9.81 13.35 -8.45
N VAL A 56 -9.53 13.71 -9.69
CA VAL A 56 -9.98 12.99 -10.89
C VAL A 56 -8.87 12.05 -11.41
N GLY A 57 -7.62 12.25 -10.96
CA GLY A 57 -6.45 11.51 -11.43
C GLY A 57 -6.24 10.17 -10.72
N GLY A 58 -6.74 10.05 -9.48
CA GLY A 58 -6.60 8.84 -8.67
C GLY A 58 -5.17 8.59 -8.15
N PRO A 59 -4.93 7.45 -7.48
CA PRO A 59 -3.70 7.16 -6.73
C PRO A 59 -2.42 7.36 -7.54
N LEU A 60 -2.40 6.87 -8.78
CA LEU A 60 -1.23 6.91 -9.65
C LEU A 60 -0.86 8.35 -10.04
N GLN A 61 -1.84 9.16 -10.45
CA GLN A 61 -1.58 10.54 -10.88
C GLN A 61 -1.26 11.46 -9.71
N ASP A 62 -1.90 11.25 -8.56
CA ASP A 62 -1.67 12.07 -7.37
C ASP A 62 -0.37 11.67 -6.66
N GLY A 63 0.11 10.44 -6.85
CA GLY A 63 1.33 9.92 -6.23
C GLY A 63 1.21 9.70 -4.73
N TYR A 64 0.03 9.34 -4.26
CA TYR A 64 -0.22 8.93 -2.87
C TYR A 64 -0.25 7.40 -2.78
N PRO A 65 0.61 6.77 -1.95
CA PRO A 65 0.48 5.35 -1.64
C PRO A 65 -0.84 5.10 -0.90
N TRP A 66 -1.43 3.93 -1.10
CA TRP A 66 -2.71 3.57 -0.48
C TRP A 66 -2.53 3.08 0.96
N VAL A 67 -1.92 3.90 1.80
CA VAL A 67 -1.69 3.63 3.23
C VAL A 67 -2.21 4.80 4.08
N PRO A 68 -2.45 4.61 5.39
CA PRO A 68 -2.79 5.70 6.29
C PRO A 68 -1.75 6.83 6.24
N PHE A 69 -2.17 8.08 6.40
CA PHE A 69 -1.26 9.22 6.26
C PHE A 69 -0.12 9.22 7.29
N ASN A 70 -0.36 8.72 8.51
CA ASN A 70 0.70 8.55 9.52
C ASN A 70 1.70 7.45 9.14
N ALA A 71 1.24 6.34 8.54
CA ALA A 71 2.11 5.30 7.99
C ALA A 71 2.96 5.86 6.84
N MET A 72 2.35 6.65 5.95
CA MET A 72 3.03 7.34 4.86
C MET A 72 4.12 8.29 5.39
N GLU A 73 3.79 9.15 6.35
CA GLU A 73 4.73 10.07 6.97
C GLU A 73 5.91 9.33 7.63
N TYR A 74 5.65 8.22 8.33
CA TYR A 74 6.72 7.41 8.90
C TYR A 74 7.60 6.78 7.82
N MET A 75 6.99 6.19 6.79
CA MET A 75 7.70 5.61 5.65
C MET A 75 8.60 6.64 4.96
N GLU A 76 8.18 7.90 4.83
CA GLU A 76 9.03 8.97 4.30
C GLU A 76 10.32 9.16 5.09
N THR A 77 10.28 9.01 6.42
CA THR A 77 11.47 9.19 7.28
C THR A 77 12.52 8.09 7.10
N LEU A 78 12.13 6.95 6.52
CA LEU A 78 13.01 5.78 6.33
C LEU A 78 13.75 5.82 4.98
N LEU A 79 13.38 6.73 4.09
CA LEU A 79 13.80 6.70 2.68
C LEU A 79 14.76 7.83 2.33
N ASN A 80 15.73 7.52 1.50
CA ASN A 80 16.63 8.47 0.89
C ASN A 80 17.11 7.97 -0.49
N LYS A 81 17.93 8.77 -1.18
CA LYS A 81 18.39 8.46 -2.55
C LYS A 81 19.36 7.28 -2.67
N GLU A 82 19.82 6.72 -1.55
CA GLU A 82 20.60 5.48 -1.52
C GLU A 82 19.73 4.25 -1.25
N SER A 83 18.48 4.45 -0.81
CA SER A 83 17.55 3.35 -0.50
C SER A 83 17.23 2.51 -1.74
N LYS A 84 17.18 1.19 -1.53
CA LYS A 84 16.70 0.18 -2.46
C LYS A 84 15.37 -0.36 -1.98
N VAL A 85 14.32 -0.19 -2.78
CA VAL A 85 12.95 -0.57 -2.43
C VAL A 85 12.41 -1.63 -3.36
N PHE A 86 11.71 -2.61 -2.79
CA PHE A 86 10.84 -3.52 -3.54
C PHE A 86 9.38 -3.26 -3.19
N GLU A 87 8.47 -3.24 -4.16
CA GLU A 87 7.03 -3.21 -3.91
C GLU A 87 6.28 -4.35 -4.64
N PHE A 88 5.46 -5.07 -3.88
CA PHE A 88 4.43 -5.94 -4.40
C PHE A 88 3.15 -5.14 -4.58
N GLY A 89 2.76 -4.91 -5.84
CA GLY A 89 1.62 -4.06 -6.21
C GLY A 89 2.11 -2.66 -6.53
N ILE A 90 1.69 -2.12 -7.66
CA ILE A 90 2.15 -0.81 -8.14
C ILE A 90 1.04 0.22 -8.09
N GLY A 91 1.39 1.51 -8.20
CA GLY A 91 0.41 2.58 -8.31
C GLY A 91 0.94 3.89 -7.75
N GLY A 92 0.17 4.51 -6.84
CA GLY A 92 0.58 5.75 -6.20
C GLY A 92 1.85 5.60 -5.36
N SER A 93 2.08 4.42 -4.78
CA SER A 93 3.33 4.06 -4.09
C SER A 93 4.54 4.13 -5.02
N THR A 94 4.40 3.66 -6.26
CA THR A 94 5.47 3.69 -7.27
C THR A 94 5.93 5.12 -7.55
N VAL A 95 4.99 6.05 -7.71
CA VAL A 95 5.26 7.49 -7.90
C VAL A 95 5.76 8.17 -6.62
N PHE A 96 5.32 7.69 -5.46
CA PHE A 96 5.83 8.15 -4.17
C PHE A 96 7.30 7.77 -3.96
N PHE A 97 7.65 6.51 -4.20
CA PHE A 97 9.02 6.02 -4.07
C PHE A 97 9.93 6.64 -5.13
N SER A 98 9.43 6.85 -6.35
CA SER A 98 10.25 7.37 -7.44
C SER A 98 10.91 8.72 -7.15
N LYS A 99 10.25 9.53 -6.33
CA LYS A 99 10.74 10.84 -5.89
C LYS A 99 11.79 10.74 -4.79
N ARG A 100 11.85 9.63 -4.06
CA ARG A 100 12.56 9.51 -2.77
C ARG A 100 13.75 8.55 -2.79
N VAL A 101 13.71 7.50 -3.62
CA VAL A 101 14.69 6.41 -3.60
C VAL A 101 15.65 6.44 -4.79
N GLY A 102 16.74 5.67 -4.71
CA GLY A 102 17.71 5.51 -5.80
C GLY A 102 17.39 4.31 -6.70
N GLU A 103 16.84 3.25 -6.13
CA GLU A 103 16.46 2.03 -6.85
C GLU A 103 15.09 1.54 -6.38
N LEU A 104 14.20 1.30 -7.34
CA LEU A 104 12.85 0.79 -7.11
C LEU A 104 12.57 -0.40 -8.02
N ILE A 105 12.22 -1.52 -7.41
CA ILE A 105 11.76 -2.71 -8.10
C ILE A 105 10.28 -2.88 -7.77
N SER A 106 9.45 -3.08 -8.80
CA SER A 106 8.01 -3.21 -8.61
C SER A 106 7.47 -4.41 -9.37
N VAL A 107 6.52 -5.15 -8.79
CA VAL A 107 5.80 -6.24 -9.48
C VAL A 107 4.30 -6.02 -9.46
N GLU A 108 3.66 -6.18 -10.61
CA GLU A 108 2.21 -6.01 -10.81
C GLU A 108 1.62 -7.22 -11.51
N HIS A 109 0.39 -7.57 -11.17
CA HIS A 109 -0.37 -8.65 -11.78
C HIS A 109 -1.33 -8.15 -12.85
N ASP A 110 -1.93 -6.97 -12.68
CA ASP A 110 -2.86 -6.39 -13.64
C ASP A 110 -2.14 -5.71 -14.80
N SER A 111 -2.38 -6.20 -16.01
CA SER A 111 -1.67 -5.71 -17.20
C SER A 111 -2.02 -4.27 -17.59
N GLU A 112 -3.27 -3.85 -17.37
CA GLU A 112 -3.70 -2.50 -17.74
C GLU A 112 -3.10 -1.48 -16.77
N TRP A 113 -3.14 -1.78 -15.48
CA TRP A 113 -2.56 -1.00 -14.41
C TRP A 113 -1.03 -0.92 -14.54
N PHE A 114 -0.39 -2.02 -14.93
CA PHE A 114 1.03 -2.04 -15.28
C PHE A 114 1.36 -1.07 -16.40
N LEU A 115 0.62 -1.10 -17.51
CA LEU A 115 0.84 -0.20 -18.65
C LEU A 115 0.62 1.27 -18.27
N ARG A 116 -0.44 1.57 -17.52
CA ARG A 116 -0.72 2.93 -17.02
C ARG A 116 0.43 3.46 -16.16
N THR A 117 0.91 2.64 -15.21
CA THR A 117 2.02 3.03 -14.32
C THR A 117 3.32 3.18 -15.10
N LYS A 118 3.60 2.27 -16.04
CA LYS A 118 4.77 2.37 -16.92
C LYS A 118 4.80 3.67 -17.73
N ASN A 119 3.65 4.12 -18.21
CA ASN A 119 3.53 5.40 -18.91
C ASN A 119 3.77 6.60 -18.00
N VAL A 120 3.36 6.56 -16.73
CA VAL A 120 3.65 7.64 -15.77
C VAL A 120 5.13 7.65 -15.38
N MET A 121 5.74 6.46 -15.31
CA MET A 121 7.13 6.30 -14.90
C MET A 121 8.15 6.53 -16.04
N SER A 122 7.72 6.63 -17.30
CA SER A 122 8.65 6.82 -18.44
C SER A 122 9.41 8.14 -18.39
N ASP A 123 8.88 9.15 -17.69
CA ASP A 123 9.48 10.47 -17.56
C ASP A 123 10.38 10.61 -16.32
N VAL A 124 10.49 9.58 -15.49
CA VAL A 124 11.33 9.60 -14.28
C VAL A 124 12.78 9.30 -14.65
N LYS A 125 13.67 10.27 -14.42
CA LYS A 125 15.10 10.18 -14.79
C LYS A 125 16.04 9.82 -13.65
N ASP A 126 15.76 10.31 -12.44
CA ASP A 126 16.66 10.17 -11.28
C ASP A 126 16.34 8.94 -10.42
N LEU A 127 16.08 7.81 -11.08
CA LEU A 127 15.68 6.56 -10.45
C LEU A 127 16.08 5.36 -11.32
N LYS A 128 16.68 4.34 -10.71
CA LYS A 128 16.76 3.02 -11.32
C LYS A 128 15.46 2.25 -11.06
N TRP A 129 14.48 2.40 -11.94
CA TRP A 129 13.21 1.69 -11.84
C TRP A 129 13.17 0.43 -12.70
N THR A 130 12.70 -0.68 -12.14
CA THR A 130 12.40 -1.90 -12.88
C THR A 130 11.02 -2.42 -12.52
N GLY A 131 10.10 -2.44 -13.49
CA GLY A 131 8.74 -2.98 -13.33
C GLY A 131 8.58 -4.36 -13.98
N TYR A 132 7.99 -5.31 -13.26
CA TYR A 132 7.65 -6.65 -13.75
C TYR A 132 6.14 -6.84 -13.82
N LEU A 133 5.63 -7.29 -14.97
CA LEU A 133 4.26 -7.77 -15.11
C LEU A 133 4.23 -9.30 -14.94
N LYS A 134 3.50 -9.77 -13.94
CA LYS A 134 3.32 -11.19 -13.58
C LYS A 134 1.86 -11.48 -13.31
N GLN A 135 1.11 -11.76 -14.38
CA GLN A 135 -0.28 -12.19 -14.26
C GLN A 135 -0.38 -13.52 -13.50
N PRO A 136 -1.45 -13.73 -12.72
CA PRO A 136 -1.70 -15.02 -12.11
C PRO A 136 -1.92 -16.10 -13.18
N ARG A 137 -1.49 -17.33 -12.87
CA ARG A 137 -1.63 -18.48 -13.77
C ARG A 137 -2.87 -19.28 -13.42
N VAL A 138 -3.64 -19.65 -14.44
CA VAL A 138 -4.63 -20.72 -14.30
C VAL A 138 -3.89 -22.05 -14.29
N THR A 139 -4.03 -22.81 -13.21
CA THR A 139 -3.45 -24.14 -13.04
C THR A 139 -4.41 -25.22 -13.55
N GLU A 140 -3.89 -26.39 -13.92
CA GLU A 140 -4.73 -27.52 -14.36
C GLU A 140 -5.77 -27.92 -13.31
N ILE A 141 -5.37 -27.88 -12.04
CA ILE A 141 -6.25 -28.01 -10.88
C ILE A 141 -6.31 -26.64 -10.20
N PRO A 142 -7.50 -26.00 -10.10
CA PRO A 142 -7.64 -24.73 -9.40
C PRO A 142 -7.13 -24.83 -7.97
N ILE A 143 -6.43 -23.79 -7.50
CA ILE A 143 -5.99 -23.73 -6.11
C ILE A 143 -7.20 -23.54 -5.20
N THR A 144 -7.57 -24.60 -4.49
CA THR A 144 -8.63 -24.58 -3.48
C THR A 144 -7.99 -24.52 -2.09
N GLY A 145 -8.04 -23.36 -1.44
CA GLY A 145 -7.51 -23.20 -0.09
C GLY A 145 -7.56 -21.75 0.37
N ASP A 146 -7.17 -21.54 1.63
CA ASP A 146 -7.22 -20.23 2.27
C ASP A 146 -6.14 -19.30 1.72
N GLY A 147 -6.50 -18.08 1.34
CA GLY A 147 -5.57 -17.02 0.95
C GLY A 147 -4.63 -16.58 2.09
N ALA A 148 -4.89 -17.04 3.32
CA ALA A 148 -4.01 -16.91 4.47
C ALA A 148 -2.81 -17.87 4.44
N ASP A 149 -2.89 -19.01 3.73
CA ASP A 149 -1.81 -20.00 3.67
C ASP A 149 -0.73 -19.54 2.66
N PRO A 150 0.48 -19.18 3.14
CA PRO A 150 1.55 -18.67 2.27
C PRO A 150 2.12 -19.74 1.32
N SER A 151 1.87 -21.03 1.56
CA SER A 151 2.35 -22.12 0.70
C SER A 151 1.53 -22.29 -0.58
N LEU A 152 0.31 -21.72 -0.61
CA LEU A 152 -0.62 -21.90 -1.71
C LEU A 152 -0.41 -20.88 -2.84
N TYR A 153 0.30 -19.78 -2.60
CA TYR A 153 0.45 -18.70 -3.61
C TYR A 153 -0.89 -18.23 -4.20
N THR A 154 -1.95 -18.19 -3.38
CA THR A 154 -3.28 -17.73 -3.78
C THR A 154 -3.59 -16.36 -3.15
N THR A 155 -4.77 -15.83 -3.38
CA THR A 155 -5.20 -14.51 -2.91
C THR A 155 -6.53 -14.57 -2.18
N THR A 156 -6.77 -13.60 -1.30
CA THR A 156 -8.05 -13.37 -0.63
C THR A 156 -9.08 -12.66 -1.53
N ASP A 157 -8.71 -12.36 -2.78
CA ASP A 157 -9.57 -11.73 -3.78
C ASP A 157 -10.37 -12.80 -4.52
N GLU A 158 -11.66 -12.91 -4.20
CA GLU A 158 -12.54 -13.96 -4.74
C GLU A 158 -12.65 -13.92 -6.27
N SER A 159 -12.47 -12.74 -6.89
CA SER A 159 -12.50 -12.60 -8.35
C SER A 159 -11.36 -13.33 -9.06
N MET A 160 -10.30 -13.67 -8.32
CA MET A 160 -9.11 -14.36 -8.81
C MET A 160 -8.92 -15.72 -8.12
N SER A 161 -9.97 -16.25 -7.48
CA SER A 161 -9.95 -17.56 -6.84
C SER A 161 -9.55 -18.67 -7.83
N GLY A 162 -8.82 -19.67 -7.35
CA GLY A 162 -8.32 -20.79 -8.14
C GLY A 162 -7.04 -20.52 -8.94
N GLN A 163 -6.56 -19.27 -9.01
CA GLN A 163 -5.37 -18.91 -9.77
C GLN A 163 -4.10 -18.87 -8.88
N SER A 164 -2.94 -19.09 -9.49
CA SER A 164 -1.64 -19.06 -8.82
C SER A 164 -0.89 -17.75 -9.05
N PHE A 165 -0.49 -17.10 -7.95
CA PHE A 165 0.39 -15.93 -7.92
C PHE A 165 1.86 -16.29 -7.75
N LYS A 166 2.26 -17.55 -7.95
CA LYS A 166 3.64 -17.99 -7.67
C LYS A 166 4.69 -17.17 -8.42
N ASP A 167 4.48 -16.85 -9.70
CA ASP A 167 5.44 -16.07 -10.49
C ASP A 167 5.51 -14.59 -10.05
N TYR A 168 4.38 -14.07 -9.57
CA TYR A 168 4.31 -12.74 -8.98
C TYR A 168 5.11 -12.69 -7.68
N VAL A 169 4.85 -13.62 -6.77
CA VAL A 169 5.48 -13.71 -5.45
C VAL A 169 7.00 -13.95 -5.58
N THR A 170 7.40 -14.91 -6.41
CA THR A 170 8.81 -15.30 -6.59
C THR A 170 9.62 -14.30 -7.41
N THR A 171 9.01 -13.21 -7.89
CA THR A 171 9.76 -12.15 -8.60
C THR A 171 10.85 -11.53 -7.72
N ILE A 172 10.68 -11.50 -6.40
CA ILE A 172 11.71 -11.00 -5.48
C ILE A 172 12.90 -11.96 -5.34
N ASP A 173 12.74 -13.24 -5.68
CA ASP A 173 13.77 -14.26 -5.45
C ASP A 173 14.99 -14.12 -6.36
N GLN A 174 14.87 -13.37 -7.46
CA GLN A 174 15.98 -13.07 -8.36
C GLN A 174 17.03 -12.11 -7.75
N TYR A 175 16.70 -11.46 -6.63
CA TYR A 175 17.60 -10.58 -5.92
C TYR A 175 18.32 -11.33 -4.80
N GLU A 176 19.53 -10.89 -4.49
CA GLU A 176 20.32 -11.44 -3.40
C GLU A 176 19.60 -11.26 -2.05
N ASP A 177 19.99 -12.07 -1.07
CA ASP A 177 19.53 -11.87 0.30
C ASP A 177 20.06 -10.55 0.85
N LYS A 178 19.29 -9.92 1.73
CA LYS A 178 19.61 -8.61 2.32
C LYS A 178 19.90 -7.52 1.28
N TYR A 179 19.15 -7.51 0.18
CA TYR A 179 19.30 -6.53 -0.88
C TYR A 179 18.53 -5.22 -0.63
N PHE A 180 17.34 -5.30 -0.03
CA PHE A 180 16.42 -4.16 0.09
C PHE A 180 16.46 -3.49 1.47
N ASP A 181 16.32 -2.16 1.49
CA ASP A 181 16.17 -1.36 2.70
C ASP A 181 14.71 -1.31 3.18
N LEU A 182 13.78 -1.35 2.24
CA LEU A 182 12.34 -1.42 2.49
C LEU A 182 11.65 -2.32 1.47
N ILE A 183 10.71 -3.15 1.93
CA ILE A 183 9.83 -3.96 1.07
C ILE A 183 8.38 -3.63 1.40
N LEU A 184 7.63 -3.09 0.44
CA LEU A 184 6.19 -2.83 0.58
C LEU A 184 5.38 -4.03 0.05
N ILE A 185 4.44 -4.52 0.85
CA ILE A 185 3.48 -5.57 0.50
C ILE A 185 2.08 -4.95 0.47
N ASP A 186 1.66 -4.50 -0.71
CA ASP A 186 0.34 -3.90 -0.95
C ASP A 186 -0.35 -4.46 -2.20
N GLY A 187 -0.04 -5.72 -2.52
CA GLY A 187 -0.51 -6.39 -3.72
C GLY A 187 -1.44 -7.56 -3.44
N ARG A 188 -1.23 -8.66 -4.18
CA ARG A 188 -1.93 -9.94 -4.03
C ARG A 188 -1.04 -10.97 -3.36
N SER A 189 -1.64 -12.04 -2.84
CA SER A 189 -0.91 -13.12 -2.16
C SER A 189 0.04 -12.63 -1.05
N ARG A 190 -0.45 -11.70 -0.21
CA ARG A 190 0.37 -10.97 0.77
C ARG A 190 1.11 -11.90 1.76
N PRO A 191 0.52 -12.98 2.31
CA PRO A 191 1.24 -13.93 3.15
C PRO A 191 2.42 -14.60 2.43
N SER A 192 2.24 -15.04 1.19
CA SER A 192 3.30 -15.62 0.37
C SER A 192 4.40 -14.61 0.07
N CYS A 193 4.04 -13.37 -0.29
CA CYS A 193 4.99 -12.27 -0.50
C CYS A 193 5.84 -12.01 0.74
N PHE A 194 5.23 -12.03 1.92
CA PHE A 194 5.94 -11.84 3.17
C PHE A 194 7.00 -12.92 3.39
N MET A 195 6.67 -14.20 3.19
CA MET A 195 7.63 -15.30 3.35
C MET A 195 8.84 -15.16 2.42
N HIS A 196 8.62 -14.71 1.18
CA HIS A 196 9.71 -14.46 0.22
C HIS A 196 10.49 -13.16 0.49
N ALA A 197 9.89 -12.18 1.17
CA ALA A 197 10.54 -10.93 1.55
C ALA A 197 11.55 -11.10 2.72
N LEU A 198 11.30 -12.04 3.64
CA LEU A 198 12.12 -12.28 4.84
C LEU A 198 13.64 -12.38 4.59
N PRO A 199 14.15 -13.19 3.64
CA PRO A 199 15.57 -13.26 3.37
C PRO A 199 16.10 -12.02 2.62
N LYS A 200 15.22 -11.31 1.91
CA LYS A 200 15.60 -10.22 0.98
C LYS A 200 15.74 -8.86 1.65
N ILE A 201 15.12 -8.67 2.81
CA ILE A 201 15.27 -7.44 3.60
C ILE A 201 16.61 -7.44 4.37
N LYS A 202 17.30 -6.30 4.33
CA LYS A 202 18.53 -6.02 5.11
C LYS A 202 18.27 -6.10 6.61
N ASP A 203 19.34 -6.33 7.37
CA ASP A 203 19.32 -6.15 8.82
C ASP A 203 19.08 -4.67 9.12
N GLY A 204 18.15 -4.35 10.01
CA GLY A 204 17.69 -2.99 10.27
C GLY A 204 16.67 -2.44 9.26
N GLY A 205 16.40 -3.18 8.18
CA GLY A 205 15.41 -2.82 7.15
C GLY A 205 13.96 -3.09 7.56
N TYR A 206 13.03 -2.61 6.76
CA TYR A 206 11.60 -2.66 7.06
C TYR A 206 10.79 -3.42 6.00
N ILE A 207 9.96 -4.36 6.44
CA ILE A 207 8.86 -4.88 5.63
C ILE A 207 7.59 -4.15 6.05
N VAL A 208 6.89 -3.54 5.09
CA VAL A 208 5.65 -2.80 5.30
C VAL A 208 4.50 -3.62 4.75
N LEU A 209 3.51 -3.95 5.58
CA LEU A 209 2.29 -4.64 5.17
C LEU A 209 1.10 -3.71 5.36
N ASP A 210 0.41 -3.40 4.27
CA ASP A 210 -0.86 -2.67 4.33
C ASP A 210 -2.06 -3.62 4.58
N ASN A 211 -3.22 -3.07 4.91
CA ASN A 211 -4.44 -3.80 5.29
C ASN A 211 -4.19 -4.87 6.35
N ALA A 212 -3.30 -4.59 7.30
CA ALA A 212 -2.85 -5.53 8.31
C ALA A 212 -3.94 -5.85 9.36
N GLU A 213 -5.11 -5.22 9.27
CA GLU A 213 -6.31 -5.58 10.04
C GLU A 213 -6.99 -6.86 9.55
N ARG A 214 -6.69 -7.33 8.34
CA ARG A 214 -7.33 -8.53 7.78
C ARG A 214 -6.82 -9.78 8.47
N GLU A 215 -7.72 -10.60 9.00
CA GLU A 215 -7.38 -11.85 9.70
C GLU A 215 -6.53 -12.81 8.84
N ALA A 216 -6.78 -12.83 7.52
CA ALA A 216 -5.99 -13.64 6.59
C ALA A 216 -4.49 -13.30 6.59
N TYR A 217 -4.07 -12.15 7.11
CA TYR A 217 -2.67 -11.74 7.17
C TYR A 217 -2.05 -11.91 8.56
N ARG A 218 -2.79 -12.47 9.52
CA ARG A 218 -2.32 -12.69 10.90
C ARG A 218 -1.02 -13.49 10.98
N ILE A 219 -0.83 -14.46 10.08
CA ILE A 219 0.40 -15.27 9.99
C ILE A 219 1.66 -14.41 9.88
N VAL A 220 1.57 -13.24 9.22
CA VAL A 220 2.69 -12.30 9.07
C VAL A 220 3.18 -11.80 10.43
N GLU A 221 2.25 -11.43 11.32
CA GLU A 221 2.61 -11.00 12.66
C GLU A 221 3.15 -12.14 13.53
N GLU A 222 2.55 -13.33 13.43
CA GLU A 222 2.96 -14.51 14.19
C GLU A 222 4.39 -14.92 13.85
N VAL A 223 4.72 -14.98 12.56
CA VAL A 223 6.07 -15.26 12.08
C VAL A 223 7.04 -14.13 12.43
N SER A 224 6.61 -12.87 12.34
CA SER A 224 7.46 -11.73 12.72
C SER A 224 7.84 -11.78 14.21
N LYS A 225 6.87 -12.03 15.09
CA LYS A 225 7.08 -12.15 16.54
C LYS A 225 7.97 -13.33 16.89
N SER A 226 7.75 -14.50 16.27
CA SER A 226 8.58 -15.69 16.51
C SER A 226 10.02 -15.54 15.98
N SER A 227 10.21 -14.69 14.96
CA SER A 227 11.54 -14.33 14.44
C SER A 227 12.24 -13.22 15.23
N GLY A 228 11.60 -12.69 16.29
CA GLY A 228 12.15 -11.62 17.13
C GLY A 228 12.10 -10.23 16.50
N PHE A 229 11.31 -10.04 15.44
CA PHE A 229 11.19 -8.75 14.76
C PHE A 229 10.29 -7.79 15.53
N LYS A 230 10.61 -6.50 15.44
CA LYS A 230 9.79 -5.45 16.04
C LYS A 230 8.66 -5.07 15.08
N ILE A 231 7.44 -5.00 15.60
CA ILE A 231 6.27 -4.53 14.84
C ILE A 231 5.87 -3.16 15.38
N GLU A 232 5.74 -2.20 14.48
CA GLU A 232 5.15 -0.88 14.74
C GLU A 232 3.88 -0.75 13.90
N GLU A 233 2.77 -0.34 14.50
CA GLU A 233 1.47 -0.28 13.83
C GLU A 233 0.96 1.15 13.68
N TYR A 234 0.29 1.40 12.55
CA TYR A 234 -0.25 2.68 12.18
C TYR A 234 -1.69 2.51 11.72
N TRP A 235 -2.61 2.87 12.62
CA TRP A 235 -4.03 3.04 12.31
C TRP A 235 -4.28 4.50 11.93
N GLY A 236 -5.05 4.76 10.88
CA GLY A 236 -5.32 6.14 10.48
C GLY A 236 -6.22 6.28 9.26
N PRO A 237 -6.68 7.51 8.97
CA PRO A 237 -7.20 7.84 7.65
C PRO A 237 -6.07 7.80 6.63
N GLY A 238 -6.41 7.50 5.39
CA GLY A 238 -5.51 7.67 4.25
C GLY A 238 -6.26 8.20 3.04
N PRO A 239 -5.62 8.21 1.87
CA PRO A 239 -6.20 8.81 0.67
C PRO A 239 -7.41 8.02 0.18
N TYR A 240 -8.37 8.71 -0.45
CA TYR A 240 -9.56 8.18 -1.15
C TYR A 240 -10.64 7.46 -0.32
N ASN A 241 -10.28 6.83 0.79
CA ASN A 241 -11.16 5.98 1.60
C ASN A 241 -11.97 6.73 2.65
N ASP A 242 -13.20 6.29 2.90
CA ASP A 242 -14.12 6.87 3.88
C ASP A 242 -14.11 6.12 5.23
N HIS A 243 -13.00 5.45 5.55
CA HIS A 243 -12.74 4.70 6.78
C HIS A 243 -11.24 4.70 7.08
N GLY A 244 -10.87 4.42 8.34
CA GLY A 244 -9.48 4.16 8.72
C GLY A 244 -9.14 2.68 8.59
N TRP A 245 -7.87 2.39 8.36
CA TRP A 245 -7.33 1.02 8.30
C TRP A 245 -5.92 0.97 8.87
N ARG A 246 -5.29 -0.21 8.83
CA ARG A 246 -4.03 -0.49 9.50
C ARG A 246 -2.92 -0.82 8.51
N THR A 247 -1.77 -0.20 8.72
CA THR A 247 -0.49 -0.62 8.13
C THR A 247 0.46 -0.98 9.26
N ILE A 248 1.24 -2.06 9.10
CA ILE A 248 2.31 -2.42 10.04
C ILE A 248 3.68 -2.33 9.38
N PHE A 249 4.67 -1.95 10.18
CA PHE A 249 6.09 -1.91 9.84
C PHE A 249 6.80 -2.97 10.67
N ILE A 250 7.43 -3.91 9.99
CA ILE A 250 8.15 -5.04 10.59
C ILE A 250 9.64 -4.76 10.40
N LYS A 251 10.33 -4.47 11.50
CA LYS A 251 11.77 -4.20 11.51
C LYS A 251 12.53 -5.48 11.83
N LYS A 252 13.41 -5.88 10.90
CA LYS A 252 14.38 -6.96 11.06
C LYS A 252 15.64 -6.46 11.75
#